data_AF-A0A2Z3WZL4-F1
#
_entry.id   AF-A0A2Z3WZL4-F1
#
_cell.length_a   1.000
_cell.length_b   1.000
_cell.length_c   1.000
_cell.angle_alpha   90.00
_cell.angle_beta   90.00
_cell.angle_gamma   90.00
#
_symmetry.space_group_name_H-M   'P 1'
#
loop_
_entity.id
_entity.type
_entity.pdbx_description
1 polymer ?
#
loop_
_entity_poly.entity_id
_entity_poly.type
_entity_poly.pdbx_seq_one_letter_code
_entity_poly.pdbx_strand_id
1 'polypeptide(L)'
;MFYNFDFSLLNSKWVKEDAVREELISPLLKALGYSISGNHRIIRSFALPHPYVYIGTKKNNIKIIPDYLLMIDGKHKWILDAKGPSENILSGKNVEQAYSYAIHPDD
;
A
#
# COMPACT_ATOMS: atom_id res chain seq x y z
N MET A 1 -10.14 17.94 4.76
CA MET A 1 -10.07 16.72 3.93
C MET A 1 -10.88 15.56 4.52
N PHE A 2 -10.76 15.28 5.82
CA PHE A 2 -11.52 14.22 6.50
C PHE A 2 -12.58 14.76 7.48
N TYR A 3 -13.17 15.93 7.19
CA TYR A 3 -14.08 16.60 8.14
C TYR A 3 -15.35 15.80 8.45
N ASN A 4 -15.73 14.85 7.58
CA ASN A 4 -16.89 14.00 7.73
C ASN A 4 -16.54 12.55 8.15
N PHE A 5 -15.26 12.25 8.36
CA PHE A 5 -14.85 10.92 8.81
C PHE A 5 -14.79 10.89 10.33
N ASP A 6 -15.60 10.04 10.95
CA ASP A 6 -15.54 9.80 12.38
C ASP A 6 -14.39 8.85 12.71
N PHE A 7 -13.26 9.39 13.16
CA PHE A 7 -12.08 8.62 13.53
C PHE A 7 -12.31 7.66 14.70
N SER A 8 -13.38 7.84 15.49
CA SER A 8 -13.71 6.89 16.56
C SER A 8 -14.05 5.50 16.00
N LEU A 9 -14.53 5.43 14.75
CA LEU A 9 -14.84 4.18 14.06
C LEU A 9 -13.62 3.28 13.88
N LEU A 10 -12.40 3.84 13.88
CA LEU A 10 -11.17 3.05 13.78
C LEU A 10 -10.95 2.12 14.99
N ASN A 11 -11.62 2.38 16.12
CA ASN A 11 -11.60 1.48 17.28
C ASN A 11 -12.57 0.29 17.13
N SER A 12 -13.41 0.30 16.10
CA SER A 12 -14.36 -0.78 15.84
C SER A 12 -13.67 -1.96 15.17
N LYS A 13 -13.89 -3.17 15.71
CA LYS A 13 -13.46 -4.43 15.09
C LYS A 13 -14.04 -4.69 13.70
N TRP A 14 -15.05 -3.92 13.31
CA TRP A 14 -15.71 -4.03 12.01
C TRP A 14 -15.02 -3.21 10.92
N VAL A 15 -14.18 -2.24 11.29
CA VAL A 15 -13.37 -1.48 10.34
C VAL A 15 -12.11 -2.30 10.01
N LYS A 16 -12.01 -2.70 8.75
CA LYS A 16 -10.92 -3.53 8.24
C LYS A 16 -10.09 -2.75 7.22
N GLU A 17 -9.07 -3.41 6.68
CA GLU A 17 -8.13 -2.87 5.72
C GLU A 17 -8.79 -2.21 4.49
N ASP A 18 -9.88 -2.79 3.99
CA ASP A 18 -10.67 -2.24 2.88
C ASP A 18 -11.32 -0.90 3.20
N ALA A 19 -11.86 -0.76 4.42
CA ALA A 19 -12.39 0.51 4.89
C ALA A 19 -11.29 1.58 5.05
N VAL A 20 -10.13 1.22 5.59
CA VAL A 20 -8.97 2.13 5.67
C VAL A 20 -8.52 2.56 4.28
N ARG A 21 -8.47 1.62 3.34
CA ARG A 21 -8.12 1.86 1.94
C ARG A 21 -9.05 2.88 1.28
N GLU A 22 -10.37 2.68 1.37
CA GLU A 22 -11.33 3.49 0.63
C GLU A 22 -11.75 4.78 1.36
N GLU A 23 -11.80 4.80 2.69
CA GLU A 23 -12.27 5.97 3.46
C GLU A 23 -11.13 6.92 3.86
N LEU A 24 -9.88 6.43 3.93
CA LEU A 24 -8.73 7.24 4.34
C LEU A 24 -7.70 7.39 3.22
N ILE A 25 -7.13 6.29 2.74
CA ILE A 25 -5.99 6.36 1.81
C ILE A 25 -6.42 6.88 0.45
N SER A 26 -7.50 6.34 -0.12
CA SER A 26 -8.01 6.73 -1.44
C SER A 26 -8.36 8.23 -1.50
N PRO A 27 -9.06 8.82 -0.52
CA PRO A 27 -9.20 10.26 -0.43
C PRO A 27 -7.85 10.95 -0.31
N LEU A 28 -6.96 10.52 0.60
CA LEU A 28 -5.64 11.13 0.85
C LEU A 28 -4.88 11.35 -0.45
N LEU A 29 -4.75 10.28 -1.24
CA LEU A 29 -4.06 10.29 -2.52
C LEU A 29 -4.71 11.27 -3.50
N LYS A 30 -6.05 11.32 -3.56
CA LYS A 30 -6.77 12.27 -4.43
C LYS A 30 -6.49 13.72 -4.06
N ALA A 31 -6.45 14.09 -2.78
CA ALA A 31 -6.12 15.47 -2.41
C ALA A 31 -4.64 15.82 -2.59
N LEU A 32 -3.75 14.82 -2.54
CA LEU A 32 -2.35 14.98 -2.95
C LEU A 32 -2.19 15.12 -4.48
N GLY A 33 -3.28 15.07 -5.24
CA GLY A 33 -3.28 15.26 -6.69
C GLY A 33 -3.02 14.00 -7.49
N TYR A 34 -2.99 12.82 -6.86
CA TYR A 34 -2.89 11.55 -7.56
C TYR A 34 -4.25 11.15 -8.17
N SER A 35 -4.21 10.58 -9.36
CA SER A 35 -5.42 10.05 -10.01
C SER A 35 -5.08 8.80 -10.84
N ILE A 36 -6.06 8.21 -11.53
CA ILE A 36 -5.78 7.10 -12.46
C ILE A 36 -5.07 7.55 -13.76
N SER A 37 -4.92 8.86 -13.97
CA SER A 37 -4.31 9.47 -15.16
C SER A 37 -3.46 10.70 -14.80
N GLY A 38 -2.85 11.34 -15.81
CA GLY A 38 -2.00 12.53 -15.61
C GLY A 38 -0.57 12.19 -15.20
N ASN A 39 0.15 13.15 -14.62
CA ASN A 39 1.56 12.94 -14.24
C ASN A 39 1.71 12.26 -12.88
N HIS A 40 0.77 12.49 -11.95
CA HIS A 40 0.70 11.83 -10.65
C HIS A 40 -0.32 10.69 -10.73
N ARG A 41 0.15 9.47 -11.01
CA ARG A 41 -0.73 8.32 -11.26
C ARG A 41 -0.79 7.35 -10.11
N ILE A 42 -1.95 6.75 -9.92
CA ILE A 42 -2.21 5.61 -9.06
C ILE A 42 -2.37 4.37 -9.94
N ILE A 43 -1.52 3.38 -9.75
CA ILE A 43 -1.69 2.04 -10.31
C ILE A 43 -2.11 1.11 -9.18
N ARG A 44 -3.27 0.45 -9.34
CA ARG A 44 -3.77 -0.56 -8.41
C ARG A 44 -3.53 -1.95 -9.01
N SER A 45 -3.47 -2.97 -8.15
CA SER A 45 -3.39 -4.37 -8.55
C SER A 45 -2.20 -4.71 -9.46
N PHE A 46 -1.12 -3.92 -9.37
CA PHE A 46 0.11 -4.17 -10.12
C PHE A 46 0.86 -5.35 -9.51
N ALA A 47 1.02 -6.43 -10.25
CA ALA A 47 1.88 -7.53 -9.82
C ALA A 47 3.34 -7.13 -10.05
N LEU A 48 4.10 -6.97 -8.98
CA LEU A 48 5.53 -6.69 -9.10
C LEU A 48 6.26 -7.93 -9.66
N PRO A 49 7.04 -7.79 -10.74
CA PRO A 49 7.68 -8.92 -11.41
C PRO A 49 8.90 -9.43 -10.63
N HIS A 50 8.72 -10.49 -9.84
CA HIS A 50 9.64 -11.21 -8.93
C HIS A 50 9.32 -11.06 -7.43
N PRO A 51 8.18 -11.61 -6.97
CA PRO A 51 7.84 -11.62 -5.55
C PRO A 51 8.59 -12.69 -4.71
N TYR A 52 9.70 -13.24 -5.22
CA TYR A 52 10.50 -14.22 -4.48
C TYR A 52 11.61 -13.51 -3.71
N VAL A 53 11.32 -13.13 -2.47
CA VAL A 53 12.39 -12.82 -1.52
C VAL A 53 13.04 -14.14 -1.09
N TYR A 54 14.28 -14.36 -1.50
CA TYR A 54 15.10 -15.43 -0.92
C TYR A 54 15.53 -15.01 0.48
N ILE A 55 14.84 -15.51 1.51
CA ILE A 55 15.31 -15.40 2.89
C ILE A 55 16.08 -16.69 3.18
N GLY A 56 17.40 -16.68 2.90
CA GLY A 56 18.25 -17.86 2.98
C GLY A 56 17.99 -18.87 1.84
N THR A 57 17.93 -20.16 2.15
CA THR A 57 17.69 -21.24 1.15
C THR A 57 16.20 -21.56 0.92
N LYS A 58 15.29 -20.96 1.69
CA LYS A 58 13.85 -21.22 1.55
C LYS A 58 13.19 -20.21 0.63
N LYS A 59 12.54 -20.73 -0.42
CA LYS A 59 11.67 -19.96 -1.31
C LYS A 59 10.32 -19.75 -0.63
N ASN A 60 10.02 -18.52 -0.22
CA ASN A 60 8.69 -18.16 0.25
C ASN A 60 7.86 -17.64 -0.93
N ASN A 61 6.71 -18.27 -1.22
CA ASN A 61 5.72 -17.73 -2.16
C ASN A 61 4.95 -16.61 -1.45
N ILE A 62 5.49 -15.40 -1.47
CA ILE A 62 4.77 -14.23 -0.97
C ILE A 62 4.01 -13.68 -2.18
N LYS A 63 2.69 -13.80 -2.23
CA LYS A 63 1.90 -13.13 -3.29
C LYS A 63 1.82 -11.66 -2.91
N ILE A 64 2.74 -10.83 -3.41
CA ILE A 64 2.85 -9.42 -3.01
C ILE A 64 2.31 -8.51 -4.11
N ILE A 65 1.04 -8.16 -4.00
CA ILE A 65 0.40 -7.14 -4.84
C ILE A 65 0.09 -5.98 -3.90
N PRO A 66 0.79 -4.84 -4.02
CA PRO A 66 0.47 -3.69 -3.18
C PRO A 66 -0.87 -3.11 -3.58
N ASP A 67 -1.51 -2.45 -2.61
CA ASP A 67 -2.75 -1.70 -2.87
C ASP A 67 -2.54 -0.56 -3.87
N TYR A 68 -1.42 0.16 -3.74
CA TYR A 68 -1.10 1.31 -4.57
C TYR A 68 0.38 1.33 -4.96
N LEU A 69 0.62 1.46 -6.26
CA LEU A 69 1.88 1.90 -6.85
C LEU A 69 1.69 3.31 -7.39
N LEU A 70 2.41 4.27 -6.83
CA LEU A 70 2.31 5.68 -7.16
C LEU A 70 3.42 6.09 -8.12
N MET A 71 3.04 6.77 -9.18
CA MET A 71 3.96 7.25 -10.21
C MET A 71 3.97 8.76 -10.31
N ILE A 72 5.14 9.30 -10.59
CA ILE A 72 5.35 10.70 -10.96
C ILE A 72 6.16 10.72 -12.25
N ASP A 73 5.65 11.43 -13.26
CA ASP A 73 6.32 11.61 -14.57
C ASP A 73 6.80 10.29 -15.21
N GLY A 74 5.93 9.27 -15.16
CA GLY A 74 6.21 7.97 -15.77
C GLY A 74 7.18 7.08 -14.99
N LYS A 75 7.59 7.47 -13.78
CA LYS A 75 8.46 6.66 -12.90
C LYS A 75 7.74 6.22 -11.64
N HIS A 76 8.01 5.00 -11.19
CA HIS A 76 7.57 4.53 -9.88
C HIS A 76 8.25 5.37 -8.79
N LYS A 77 7.50 5.77 -7.77
CA LYS A 77 8.01 6.61 -6.68
C LYS A 77 7.67 6.11 -5.30
N TRP A 78 6.48 5.52 -5.16
CA TRP A 78 6.00 5.06 -3.87
C TRP A 78 5.20 3.78 -4.05
N ILE A 79 5.35 2.88 -3.09
CA ILE A 79 4.50 1.72 -2.93
C ILE A 79 3.82 1.87 -1.58
N LEU A 80 2.51 1.66 -1.54
CA LEU A 80 1.70 1.84 -0.36
C LEU A 80 0.71 0.68 -0.22
N ASP A 81 0.67 0.10 0.97
CA ASP A 81 -0.22 -1.00 1.33
C ASP A 81 -1.06 -0.57 2.54
N ALA A 82 -2.38 -0.71 2.46
CA ALA A 82 -3.26 -0.44 3.59
C ALA A 82 -3.12 -1.56 4.61
N LYS A 83 -3.40 -1.23 5.88
CA LYS A 83 -3.64 -2.21 6.94
C LYS A 83 -4.85 -1.81 7.76
N GLY A 84 -5.48 -2.80 8.39
CA GLY A 84 -6.56 -2.55 9.35
C GLY A 84 -6.06 -1.71 10.55
N PRO A 85 -6.93 -0.99 11.26
CA PRO A 85 -6.51 -0.06 12.32
C PRO A 85 -5.74 -0.71 13.47
N SER A 86 -6.04 -1.99 13.76
CA SER A 86 -5.40 -2.76 14.83
C SER A 86 -4.13 -3.50 14.40
N GLU A 87 -3.77 -3.44 13.12
CA GLU A 87 -2.60 -4.14 12.60
C GLU A 87 -1.31 -3.38 12.95
N ASN A 88 -0.27 -4.14 13.30
CA ASN A 88 1.04 -3.55 13.55
C ASN A 88 1.73 -3.23 12.21
N ILE A 89 2.02 -1.95 11.99
CA ILE A 89 2.72 -1.44 10.81
C ILE A 89 4.20 -1.08 11.08
N LEU A 90 4.66 -1.24 12.31
CA LEU A 90 6.01 -0.86 12.75
C LEU A 90 6.96 -2.05 12.92
N SER A 91 6.44 -3.28 12.96
CA SER A 91 7.28 -4.48 13.00
C SER A 91 6.60 -5.73 12.44
N GLY A 92 7.39 -6.79 12.24
CA GLY A 92 6.92 -8.09 11.77
C GLY A 92 6.60 -8.14 10.28
N LYS A 93 5.69 -9.03 9.91
CA LYS A 93 5.38 -9.39 8.51
C LYS A 93 5.01 -8.20 7.62
N ASN A 94 4.29 -7.22 8.16
CA ASN A 94 3.87 -6.04 7.38
C ASN A 94 5.06 -5.16 6.99
N VAL A 95 6.06 -5.03 7.87
CA VAL A 95 7.31 -4.31 7.57
C VAL A 95 8.17 -5.10 6.61
N GLU A 96 8.28 -6.42 6.80
CA GLU A 96 9.00 -7.29 5.86
C GLU A 96 8.40 -7.22 4.45
N GLN A 97 7.07 -7.16 4.35
CA GLN A 97 6.35 -6.97 3.10
C GLN A 97 6.69 -5.60 2.48
N ALA A 98 6.62 -4.51 3.24
CA ALA A 98 6.99 -3.18 2.75
C ALA A 98 8.45 -3.12 2.28
N TYR A 99 9.36 -3.75 3.02
CA TYR A 99 10.78 -3.85 2.66
C TYR A 99 11.00 -4.64 1.36
N SER A 100 10.27 -5.73 1.17
CA SER A 100 10.37 -6.55 -0.05
C SER A 100 10.06 -5.77 -1.33
N TYR A 101 9.20 -4.75 -1.23
CA TYR A 101 8.93 -3.83 -2.33
C TYR A 101 10.10 -2.89 -2.59
N ALA A 102 10.65 -2.28 -1.54
CA ALA A 102 11.67 -1.23 -1.66
C ALA A 102 13.03 -1.74 -2.16
N ILE A 103 13.33 -3.03 -1.97
CA ILE A 103 14.56 -3.65 -2.46
C ILE A 103 14.43 -4.22 -3.88
N HIS A 104 13.27 -4.04 -4.53
CA HIS A 104 13.05 -4.54 -5.89
C HIS A 104 13.86 -3.70 -6.90
N PRO A 105 14.74 -4.32 -7.71
CA PRO A 105 15.74 -3.60 -8.51
C PRO A 105 15.21 -2.83 -9.73
N ASP A 106 13.90 -2.76 -9.95
CA ASP A 106 13.27 -2.17 -11.15
C ASP A 106 12.57 -0.82 -10.87
N ASP A 107 12.94 -0.09 -9.81
CA ASP A 107 12.45 1.26 -9.49
C ASP A 107 13.29 2.41 -10.12
#